data_AF-A0A538H315-F1
#
_entry.id   AF-A0A538H315-F1
#
_cell.length_a   1.000
_cell.length_b   1.000
_cell.length_c   1.000
_cell.angle_alpha   90.00
_cell.angle_beta   90.00
_cell.angle_gamma   90.00
#
_symmetry.space_group_name_H-M   'P 1'
#
loop_
_entity.id
_entity.type
_entity.pdbx_description
1 polymer ?
#
loop_
_entity_poly.entity_id
_entity_poly.type
_entity_poly.pdbx_seq_one_letter_code
_entity_poly.pdbx_strand_id
1 'polypeptide(L)'
;MVRGTHIRLLVVTAALVAAALPRVAAGSQLIDRNASGVQLAVNRKGEAMITYRAAGRLKRVLVWGALNARFPSANAHQVRLKKDYAGGWGKYRRLYWRGFRNACRPYDGPKLVWFVAGCKARDGSYWALQSWQTPLPDLGFAPWLPEQRAWELHVSHWTGELAQLEVHTDWIYGGRFHDLFGRLTYRGRPVFGYSTTRYGAPLDGFGRLLYLDTFNSRYGPGWRRENSFVAHNPTGMFCYGFYPFNPTKSGYVHPPGQTAVRGPGNGARYRITVEGPGLTPDVTWTGAGLHDYDSKNPADVAYEHQENALLDSMVGVDRQCRQH
;
A
#
# COMPACT_ATOMS: atom_id res chain seq x y z
N MET A 1 -22.89 -19.80 -69.60
CA MET A 1 -22.65 -20.80 -68.54
C MET A 1 -21.40 -20.40 -67.78
N VAL A 2 -21.58 -19.79 -66.62
CA VAL A 2 -20.53 -19.16 -65.81
C VAL A 2 -19.99 -20.19 -64.82
N ARG A 3 -18.67 -20.43 -64.84
CA ARG A 3 -17.97 -21.27 -63.85
C ARG A 3 -17.74 -20.45 -62.58
N GLY A 4 -18.39 -20.85 -61.48
CA GLY A 4 -18.22 -20.25 -60.16
C GLY A 4 -17.03 -20.87 -59.42
N THR A 5 -16.05 -20.03 -59.08
CA THR A 5 -14.89 -20.40 -58.25
C THR A 5 -15.29 -20.26 -56.78
N HIS A 6 -15.32 -21.37 -56.04
CA HIS A 6 -15.58 -21.36 -54.60
C HIS A 6 -14.34 -20.88 -53.82
N ILE A 7 -14.34 -19.62 -53.38
CA ILE A 7 -13.36 -19.11 -52.41
C ILE A 7 -13.83 -19.52 -51.01
N ARG A 8 -13.11 -20.45 -50.38
CA ARG A 8 -13.27 -20.78 -48.96
C ARG A 8 -12.65 -19.65 -48.13
N LEU A 9 -13.49 -18.84 -47.50
CA LEU A 9 -13.09 -17.78 -46.58
C LEU A 9 -12.70 -18.43 -45.22
N LEU A 10 -11.40 -18.49 -44.93
CA LEU A 10 -10.88 -18.84 -43.61
C LEU A 10 -11.04 -17.61 -42.69
N VAL A 11 -12.06 -17.64 -41.83
CA VAL A 11 -12.24 -16.65 -40.77
C VAL A 11 -11.26 -16.98 -39.64
N VAL A 12 -10.10 -16.32 -39.63
CA VAL A 12 -9.17 -16.35 -38.50
C VAL A 12 -9.75 -15.46 -37.40
N THR A 13 -10.35 -16.09 -36.39
CA THR A 13 -10.82 -15.39 -35.18
C THR A 13 -9.60 -15.06 -34.32
N ALA A 14 -9.16 -13.80 -34.37
CA ALA A 14 -8.14 -13.30 -33.45
C ALA A 14 -8.73 -13.23 -32.03
N ALA A 15 -8.46 -14.26 -31.22
CA ALA A 15 -8.76 -14.24 -29.80
C ALA A 15 -7.81 -13.24 -29.11
N LEU A 16 -8.28 -12.02 -28.91
CA LEU A 16 -7.68 -11.05 -28.00
C LEU A 16 -7.75 -11.61 -26.58
N VAL A 17 -6.70 -12.31 -26.15
CA VAL A 17 -6.48 -12.65 -24.74
C VAL A 17 -6.13 -11.35 -24.04
N ALA A 18 -7.14 -10.59 -23.63
CA ALA A 18 -6.97 -9.55 -22.63
C ALA A 18 -6.55 -10.27 -21.33
N ALA A 19 -5.28 -10.13 -20.96
CA ALA A 19 -4.78 -10.56 -19.67
C ALA A 19 -5.59 -9.81 -18.59
N ALA A 20 -6.64 -10.45 -18.07
CA ALA A 20 -7.38 -9.98 -16.92
C ALA A 20 -6.43 -10.09 -15.73
N LEU A 21 -5.71 -9.01 -15.43
CA LEU A 21 -5.03 -8.88 -14.16
C LEU A 21 -6.08 -9.11 -13.07
N PRO A 22 -5.83 -10.01 -12.09
CA PRO A 22 -6.76 -10.19 -10.99
C PRO A 22 -7.03 -8.82 -10.38
N ARG A 23 -8.32 -8.49 -10.18
CA ARG A 23 -8.72 -7.31 -9.42
C ARG A 23 -8.21 -7.53 -7.99
N VAL A 24 -7.01 -7.00 -7.72
CA VAL A 24 -6.50 -6.84 -6.37
C VAL A 24 -7.59 -6.11 -5.60
N ALA A 25 -8.02 -6.67 -4.48
CA ALA A 25 -8.93 -5.95 -3.61
C ALA A 25 -8.15 -4.72 -3.16
N ALA A 26 -8.56 -3.55 -3.66
CA ALA A 26 -7.95 -2.29 -3.24
C ALA A 26 -8.15 -2.18 -1.73
N GLY A 27 -7.08 -2.49 -1.00
CA GLY A 27 -6.81 -1.84 0.26
C GLY A 27 -6.85 -0.34 0.02
N SER A 28 -7.39 0.37 1.01
CA SER A 28 -7.42 1.82 1.08
C SER A 28 -8.27 2.59 0.07
N GLN A 29 -8.56 3.80 0.50
CA GLN A 29 -9.64 4.65 0.06
C GLN A 29 -9.20 5.54 -1.10
N LEU A 30 -8.51 4.98 -2.10
CA LEU A 30 -8.07 5.69 -3.30
C LEU A 30 -9.19 6.55 -3.91
N ILE A 31 -8.98 7.85 -3.98
CA ILE A 31 -9.90 8.81 -4.61
C ILE A 31 -9.56 8.97 -6.08
N ASP A 32 -8.30 9.27 -6.38
CA ASP A 32 -7.84 9.49 -7.76
C ASP A 32 -6.31 9.44 -7.82
N ARG A 33 -5.78 9.65 -9.02
CA ARG A 33 -4.35 9.69 -9.30
C ARG A 33 -3.92 11.05 -9.85
N ASN A 34 -2.71 11.48 -9.49
CA ASN A 34 -2.08 12.73 -9.93
C ASN A 34 -2.96 13.96 -9.67
N ALA A 35 -3.61 13.98 -8.51
CA ALA A 35 -4.47 15.07 -8.09
C ALA A 35 -3.64 16.30 -7.69
N SER A 36 -4.06 17.50 -8.11
CA SER A 36 -3.46 18.77 -7.74
C SER A 36 -4.51 19.78 -7.29
N GLY A 37 -4.09 20.82 -6.56
CA GLY A 37 -5.00 21.81 -5.98
C GLY A 37 -6.07 21.19 -5.09
N VAL A 38 -5.67 20.19 -4.30
CA VAL A 38 -6.57 19.37 -3.48
C VAL A 38 -7.14 20.20 -2.33
N GLN A 39 -8.45 20.10 -2.13
CA GLN A 39 -9.19 20.74 -1.06
C GLN A 39 -10.13 19.74 -0.41
N LEU A 40 -10.24 19.83 0.91
CA LEU A 40 -11.13 19.02 1.73
C LEU A 40 -12.10 19.94 2.47
N ALA A 41 -13.40 19.65 2.35
CA ALA A 41 -14.45 20.26 3.17
C ALA A 41 -15.32 19.15 3.77
N VAL A 42 -15.70 19.26 5.03
CA VAL A 42 -16.60 18.30 5.68
C VAL A 42 -17.78 19.04 6.27
N ASN A 43 -19.00 18.60 5.95
CA ASN A 43 -20.21 19.27 6.38
C ASN A 43 -20.67 18.79 7.77
N ARG A 44 -21.75 19.39 8.29
CA ARG A 44 -22.34 19.01 9.59
C ARG A 44 -22.93 17.60 9.64
N LYS A 45 -23.07 16.90 8.50
CA LYS A 45 -23.56 15.53 8.42
C LYS A 45 -22.44 14.49 8.46
N GLY A 46 -21.18 14.90 8.57
CA GLY A 46 -20.03 14.00 8.48
C GLY A 46 -19.79 13.48 7.06
N GLU A 47 -20.14 14.26 6.04
CA GLU A 47 -19.80 13.96 4.65
C GLU A 47 -18.66 14.85 4.21
N ALA A 48 -17.72 14.30 3.44
CA ALA A 48 -16.58 15.03 2.89
C ALA A 48 -16.81 15.35 1.41
N MET A 49 -16.50 16.58 1.00
CA MET A 49 -16.36 16.99 -0.38
C MET A 49 -14.87 17.18 -0.66
N ILE A 50 -14.35 16.38 -1.59
CA ILE A 50 -12.97 16.46 -2.05
C ILE A 50 -12.97 17.12 -3.42
N THR A 51 -12.35 18.28 -3.52
CA THR A 51 -12.23 19.05 -4.78
C THR A 51 -10.77 19.08 -5.20
N TYR A 52 -10.49 18.77 -6.46
CA TYR A 52 -9.12 18.71 -6.97
C TYR A 52 -9.14 18.77 -8.50
N ARG A 53 -7.97 18.94 -9.11
CA ARG A 53 -7.77 18.80 -10.55
C ARG A 53 -7.01 17.51 -10.85
N ALA A 54 -7.45 16.78 -11.88
CA ALA A 54 -6.74 15.64 -12.43
C ALA A 54 -7.07 15.52 -13.91
N ALA A 55 -6.06 15.18 -14.73
CA ALA A 55 -6.19 15.11 -16.20
C ALA A 55 -6.85 16.36 -16.81
N GLY A 56 -6.43 17.55 -16.35
CA GLY A 56 -6.94 18.85 -16.83
C GLY A 56 -8.36 19.22 -16.36
N ARG A 57 -9.06 18.34 -15.64
CA ARG A 57 -10.45 18.55 -15.22
C ARG A 57 -10.57 18.81 -13.72
N LEU A 58 -11.43 19.75 -13.35
CA LEU A 58 -11.85 19.94 -11.96
C LEU A 58 -12.84 18.83 -11.59
N LYS A 59 -12.51 18.06 -10.55
CA LYS A 59 -13.33 16.97 -10.03
C LYS A 59 -13.83 17.33 -8.64
N ARG A 60 -15.02 16.81 -8.30
CA ARG A 60 -15.66 16.96 -7.00
C ARG A 60 -16.23 15.62 -6.59
N VAL A 61 -15.72 15.07 -5.50
CA VAL A 61 -16.11 13.74 -5.02
C VAL A 61 -16.74 13.91 -3.64
N LEU A 62 -18.00 13.51 -3.52
CA LEU A 62 -18.67 13.41 -2.22
C LEU A 62 -18.34 12.03 -1.62
N VAL A 63 -17.90 12.00 -0.37
CA VAL A 63 -17.47 10.79 0.34
C VAL A 63 -18.13 10.71 1.72
N TRP A 64 -18.67 9.55 2.11
CA TRP A 64 -19.40 9.42 3.40
C TRP A 64 -19.58 7.97 3.88
N GLY A 65 -20.07 7.84 5.12
CA GLY A 65 -20.86 6.68 5.56
C GLY A 65 -20.10 5.57 6.26
N ALA A 66 -18.81 5.73 6.56
CA ALA A 66 -18.04 4.74 7.30
C ALA A 66 -16.88 5.40 8.07
N LEU A 67 -16.45 4.78 9.17
CA LEU A 67 -15.45 5.27 10.12
C LEU A 67 -14.55 4.13 10.60
N ASN A 68 -13.26 4.40 10.86
CA ASN A 68 -12.26 3.48 11.44
C ASN A 68 -12.03 2.20 10.62
N ALA A 69 -11.39 1.20 11.23
CA ALA A 69 -11.27 -0.15 10.71
C ALA A 69 -12.12 -1.13 11.52
N ARG A 70 -12.66 -2.14 10.84
CA ARG A 70 -13.06 -3.39 11.46
C ARG A 70 -11.81 -4.26 11.65
N PHE A 71 -11.68 -4.89 12.81
CA PHE A 71 -10.65 -5.89 13.03
C PHE A 71 -10.81 -7.08 12.08
N PRO A 72 -9.71 -7.79 11.73
CA PRO A 72 -9.79 -8.97 10.88
C PRO A 72 -10.87 -9.95 11.35
N SER A 73 -11.76 -10.33 10.43
CA SER A 73 -12.79 -11.34 10.66
C SER A 73 -13.07 -12.09 9.36
N ALA A 74 -13.01 -13.43 9.41
CA ALA A 74 -13.31 -14.28 8.26
C ALA A 74 -14.78 -14.18 7.81
N ASN A 75 -15.68 -13.76 8.71
CA ASN A 75 -17.14 -13.75 8.51
C ASN A 75 -17.71 -12.36 8.25
N ALA A 76 -16.86 -11.35 8.02
CA ALA A 76 -17.32 -9.98 7.82
C ALA A 76 -16.51 -9.26 6.75
N HIS A 77 -17.10 -8.24 6.14
CA HIS A 77 -16.37 -7.34 5.26
C HIS A 77 -15.74 -6.19 6.03
N GLN A 78 -14.60 -5.73 5.56
CA GLN A 78 -14.01 -4.47 5.99
C GLN A 78 -14.97 -3.29 5.70
N VAL A 79 -14.92 -2.26 6.54
CA VAL A 79 -15.69 -1.03 6.33
C VAL A 79 -15.18 -0.24 5.12
N ARG A 80 -16.09 0.41 4.39
CA ARG A 80 -15.77 1.17 3.17
C ARG A 80 -16.58 2.45 3.08
N LEU A 81 -15.92 3.52 2.64
CA LEU A 81 -16.60 4.78 2.31
C LEU A 81 -17.40 4.64 1.00
N LYS A 82 -18.56 5.29 0.96
CA LYS A 82 -19.30 5.52 -0.28
C LYS A 82 -18.70 6.74 -0.97
N LYS A 83 -18.59 6.68 -2.30
CA LYS A 83 -18.01 7.74 -3.14
C LYS A 83 -18.97 8.09 -4.27
N ASP A 84 -19.15 9.38 -4.50
CA ASP A 84 -19.94 9.92 -5.60
C ASP A 84 -19.10 10.97 -6.34
N TYR A 85 -18.55 10.54 -7.48
CA TYR A 85 -17.68 11.34 -8.34
C TYR A 85 -18.42 12.45 -9.12
N ALA A 86 -19.74 12.53 -8.99
CA ALA A 86 -20.56 13.61 -9.55
C ALA A 86 -20.85 14.73 -8.51
N GLY A 87 -20.06 14.81 -7.44
CA GLY A 87 -20.17 15.87 -6.44
C GLY A 87 -21.50 15.85 -5.67
N GLY A 88 -22.07 14.67 -5.48
CA GLY A 88 -23.32 14.45 -4.73
C GLY A 88 -24.58 14.30 -5.60
N TRP A 89 -24.47 14.34 -6.94
CA TRP A 89 -25.62 14.04 -7.82
C TRP A 89 -26.07 12.59 -7.70
N GLY A 90 -25.16 11.62 -7.64
CA GLY A 90 -25.51 10.21 -7.48
C GLY A 90 -26.29 9.95 -6.18
N LYS A 91 -25.89 10.60 -5.07
CA LYS A 91 -26.56 10.46 -3.77
C LYS A 91 -27.85 11.27 -3.68
N TYR A 92 -27.81 12.55 -4.03
CA TYR A 92 -28.87 13.52 -3.74
C TYR A 92 -29.72 13.91 -4.96
N ARG A 93 -29.37 13.43 -6.17
CA ARG A 93 -30.04 13.75 -7.44
C ARG A 93 -30.14 15.26 -7.71
N ARG A 94 -29.12 16.02 -7.28
CA ARG A 94 -28.98 17.48 -7.48
C ARG A 94 -27.51 17.88 -7.46
N LEU A 95 -27.20 19.12 -7.89
CA LEU A 95 -25.85 19.71 -7.85
C LEU A 95 -25.42 20.06 -6.40
N TYR A 96 -25.32 19.04 -5.56
CA TYR A 96 -25.14 19.16 -4.11
C TYR A 96 -23.88 19.95 -3.74
N TRP A 97 -22.80 19.79 -4.51
CA TRP A 97 -21.53 20.50 -4.32
C TRP A 97 -21.66 22.03 -4.31
N ARG A 98 -22.64 22.63 -5.01
CA ARG A 98 -22.79 24.09 -5.09
C ARG A 98 -23.15 24.72 -3.75
N GLY A 99 -23.93 24.02 -2.95
CA GLY A 99 -24.35 24.46 -1.61
C GLY A 99 -23.57 23.80 -0.48
N PHE A 100 -22.49 23.07 -0.79
CA PHE A 100 -21.75 22.33 0.21
C PHE A 100 -20.97 23.29 1.10
N ARG A 101 -21.29 23.31 2.39
CA ARG A 101 -20.64 24.18 3.38
C ARG A 101 -19.71 23.37 4.26
N ASN A 102 -18.46 23.82 4.33
CA ASN A 102 -17.51 23.29 5.31
C ASN A 102 -17.96 23.66 6.73
N ALA A 103 -17.91 22.70 7.63
CA ALA A 103 -18.17 22.84 9.05
C ALA A 103 -17.03 22.24 9.91
N CYS A 104 -15.97 21.79 9.25
CA CYS A 104 -14.81 21.18 9.88
C CYS A 104 -13.92 22.26 10.52
N ARG A 105 -13.33 21.93 11.67
CA ARG A 105 -12.28 22.74 12.31
C ARG A 105 -10.91 22.42 11.70
N PRO A 106 -9.90 23.29 11.85
CA PRO A 106 -8.53 22.96 11.49
C PRO A 106 -8.11 21.60 12.06
N TYR A 107 -7.28 20.87 11.32
CA TYR A 107 -6.77 19.57 11.76
C TYR A 107 -5.88 19.75 13.00
N ASP A 108 -6.24 19.08 14.08
CA ASP A 108 -5.49 19.02 15.34
C ASP A 108 -5.10 17.59 15.73
N GLY A 109 -5.15 16.67 14.75
CA GLY A 109 -4.87 15.24 14.98
C GLY A 109 -3.37 14.91 14.91
N PRO A 110 -3.02 13.60 15.00
CA PRO A 110 -1.65 13.14 14.90
C PRO A 110 -0.95 13.58 13.61
N LYS A 111 0.37 13.73 13.63
CA LYS A 111 1.14 14.02 12.42
C LYS A 111 0.98 12.87 11.43
N LEU A 112 0.54 13.20 10.22
CA LEU A 112 0.38 12.22 9.14
C LEU A 112 1.52 12.34 8.13
N VAL A 113 1.95 11.19 7.62
CA VAL A 113 2.88 11.08 6.51
C VAL A 113 2.16 11.44 5.22
N TRP A 114 2.86 11.97 4.22
CA TRP A 114 2.25 12.24 2.91
C TRP A 114 1.02 13.17 2.95
N PHE A 115 0.90 13.98 4.02
CA PHE A 115 -0.28 14.79 4.30
C PHE A 115 -0.52 15.86 3.24
N VAL A 116 -1.75 15.93 2.72
CA VAL A 116 -2.18 16.93 1.75
C VAL A 116 -3.16 17.91 2.39
N ALA A 117 -4.20 17.40 3.04
CA ALA A 117 -5.21 18.18 3.72
C ALA A 117 -5.89 17.33 4.80
N GLY A 118 -6.45 17.97 5.81
CA GLY A 118 -7.19 17.28 6.85
C GLY A 118 -8.01 18.25 7.68
N CYS A 119 -8.95 17.72 8.45
CA CYS A 119 -9.74 18.51 9.38
C CYS A 119 -10.34 17.66 10.49
N LYS A 120 -10.75 18.32 11.58
CA LYS A 120 -11.54 17.71 12.65
C LYS A 120 -13.02 18.00 12.43
N ALA A 121 -13.80 16.96 12.22
CA ALA A 121 -15.25 17.05 12.06
C ALA A 121 -15.93 17.44 13.38
N ARG A 122 -17.19 17.87 13.30
CA ARG A 122 -17.93 18.38 14.46
C ARG A 122 -18.22 17.30 15.51
N ASP A 123 -18.34 16.05 15.09
CA ASP A 123 -18.49 14.87 15.95
C ASP A 123 -17.17 14.43 16.61
N GLY A 124 -16.06 15.14 16.34
CA GLY A 124 -14.74 14.84 16.88
C GLY A 124 -13.94 13.84 16.05
N SER A 125 -14.48 13.29 14.96
CA SER A 125 -13.72 12.46 14.04
C SER A 125 -12.76 13.28 13.18
N TYR A 126 -11.81 12.60 12.55
CA TYR A 126 -10.84 13.18 11.66
C TYR A 126 -11.05 12.73 10.23
N TRP A 127 -10.93 13.66 9.30
CA TRP A 127 -10.77 13.39 7.88
C TRP A 127 -9.40 13.85 7.43
N ALA A 128 -8.74 13.07 6.59
CA ALA A 128 -7.48 13.46 5.98
C ALA A 128 -7.32 12.92 4.57
N LEU A 129 -6.45 13.57 3.82
CA LEU A 129 -6.01 13.19 2.49
C LEU A 129 -4.50 13.02 2.52
N GLN A 130 -4.02 11.89 2.00
CA GLN A 130 -2.61 11.57 1.86
C GLN A 130 -2.29 11.27 0.39
N SER A 131 -1.10 11.64 -0.08
CA SER A 131 -0.69 11.44 -1.47
C SER A 131 0.73 10.92 -1.60
N TRP A 132 0.87 9.72 -2.16
CA TRP A 132 2.18 9.05 -2.34
C TRP A 132 2.16 8.07 -3.51
N GLN A 133 3.34 7.58 -3.92
CA GLN A 133 3.47 6.65 -5.05
C GLN A 133 3.37 5.19 -4.61
N THR A 134 2.14 4.73 -4.38
CA THR A 134 1.84 3.31 -4.13
C THR A 134 2.32 2.38 -5.27
N PRO A 135 2.06 2.67 -6.57
CA PRO A 135 2.17 1.68 -7.65
C PRO A 135 3.58 1.55 -8.24
N LEU A 136 4.63 2.02 -7.54
CA LEU A 136 6.01 1.81 -8.00
C LEU A 136 6.30 0.31 -8.18
N PRO A 137 7.03 -0.07 -9.23
CA PRO A 137 7.43 -1.46 -9.41
C PRO A 137 8.47 -1.86 -8.37
N ASP A 138 8.42 -3.12 -7.96
CA ASP A 138 9.38 -3.71 -7.03
C ASP A 138 10.77 -3.91 -7.69
N LEU A 139 11.72 -4.40 -6.89
CA LEU A 139 13.10 -4.69 -7.30
C LEU A 139 13.85 -3.47 -7.86
N GLY A 140 13.50 -2.27 -7.38
CA GLY A 140 14.15 -1.01 -7.70
C GLY A 140 14.04 -0.58 -9.15
N PHE A 141 13.11 -1.15 -9.92
CA PHE A 141 12.91 -0.72 -11.29
C PHE A 141 12.45 0.74 -11.33
N ALA A 142 12.97 1.49 -12.32
CA ALA A 142 12.34 2.75 -12.66
C ALA A 142 10.95 2.46 -13.22
N PRO A 143 9.90 3.23 -12.87
CA PRO A 143 8.59 3.03 -13.44
C PRO A 143 8.67 3.21 -14.97
N TRP A 144 8.02 2.35 -15.73
CA TRP A 144 7.92 2.42 -17.19
C TRP A 144 6.49 2.69 -17.66
N LEU A 145 5.48 2.34 -16.85
CA LEU A 145 4.08 2.60 -17.14
C LEU A 145 3.58 3.91 -16.50
N PRO A 146 2.63 4.63 -17.12
CA PRO A 146 2.01 5.80 -16.51
C PRO A 146 1.40 5.52 -15.13
N GLU A 147 0.78 4.36 -14.95
CA GLU A 147 0.16 3.95 -13.69
C GLU A 147 1.19 3.84 -12.57
N GLN A 148 2.39 3.34 -12.87
CA GLN A 148 3.47 3.19 -11.88
C GLN A 148 4.06 4.54 -11.45
N ARG A 149 3.97 5.57 -12.29
CA ARG A 149 4.42 6.93 -11.95
C ARG A 149 3.39 7.69 -11.12
N ALA A 150 2.17 7.18 -11.03
CA ALA A 150 1.07 7.90 -10.43
C ALA A 150 1.25 8.14 -8.93
N TRP A 151 0.92 9.35 -8.51
CA TRP A 151 0.68 9.68 -7.11
C TRP A 151 -0.78 9.39 -6.79
N GLU A 152 -1.02 8.49 -5.86
CA GLU A 152 -2.35 8.09 -5.44
C GLU A 152 -2.84 9.00 -4.32
N LEU A 153 -4.05 9.56 -4.45
CA LEU A 153 -4.70 10.38 -3.43
C LEU A 153 -5.64 9.51 -2.61
N HIS A 154 -5.31 9.25 -1.35
CA HIS A 154 -6.11 8.46 -0.41
C HIS A 154 -6.93 9.37 0.50
N VAL A 155 -8.09 8.91 0.96
CA VAL A 155 -8.88 9.61 1.99
C VAL A 155 -9.02 8.76 3.23
N SER A 156 -8.88 9.31 4.43
CA SER A 156 -9.13 8.59 5.69
C SER A 156 -10.27 9.23 6.48
N HIS A 157 -10.98 8.43 7.27
CA HIS A 157 -12.00 8.90 8.21
C HIS A 157 -11.96 8.04 9.48
N TRP A 158 -11.46 8.62 10.58
CA TRP A 158 -11.16 7.85 11.79
C TRP A 158 -11.36 8.66 13.07
N THR A 159 -11.25 7.95 14.18
CA THR A 159 -11.23 8.44 15.56
C THR A 159 -10.19 7.65 16.35
N GLY A 160 -9.54 8.31 17.32
CA GLY A 160 -8.52 7.68 18.15
C GLY A 160 -7.21 7.46 17.41
N GLU A 161 -6.47 6.44 17.85
CA GLU A 161 -5.09 6.17 17.43
C GLU A 161 -4.98 5.68 15.98
N LEU A 162 -3.78 5.81 15.43
CA LEU A 162 -3.40 5.26 14.13
C LEU A 162 -2.98 3.79 14.26
N ALA A 163 -2.83 3.11 13.12
CA ALA A 163 -2.12 1.84 13.10
C ALA A 163 -0.66 2.04 13.51
N GLN A 164 -0.07 1.05 14.14
CA GLN A 164 1.32 1.06 14.59
C GLN A 164 2.11 0.05 13.77
N LEU A 165 3.25 0.50 13.28
CA LEU A 165 4.19 -0.30 12.53
C LEU A 165 5.48 -0.39 13.36
N GLU A 166 5.69 -1.55 13.94
CA GLU A 166 6.93 -1.93 14.62
C GLU A 166 7.82 -2.63 13.59
N VAL A 167 9.07 -2.19 13.47
CA VAL A 167 10.04 -2.73 12.50
C VAL A 167 11.41 -2.76 13.15
N HIS A 168 12.10 -3.87 12.97
CA HIS A 168 13.46 -4.15 13.41
C HIS A 168 14.26 -4.65 12.21
N THR A 169 15.58 -4.51 12.29
CA THR A 169 16.55 -4.95 11.27
C THR A 169 17.44 -6.01 11.88
N ASP A 170 17.83 -7.02 11.12
CA ASP A 170 18.80 -8.02 11.56
C ASP A 170 19.58 -8.58 10.34
N TRP A 171 20.39 -9.59 10.59
CA TRP A 171 20.91 -10.49 9.58
C TRP A 171 20.35 -11.89 9.78
N ILE A 172 20.20 -12.61 8.67
CA ILE A 172 19.64 -13.97 8.65
C ILE A 172 20.53 -14.95 7.90
N TYR A 173 20.35 -16.24 8.21
CA TYR A 173 21.18 -17.35 7.77
C TYR A 173 22.65 -17.17 8.17
N GLY A 174 22.87 -16.79 9.43
CA GLY A 174 24.19 -16.59 10.03
C GLY A 174 24.93 -15.42 9.38
N GLY A 175 24.31 -14.24 9.37
CA GLY A 175 24.91 -13.02 8.81
C GLY A 175 24.87 -12.90 7.28
N ARG A 176 24.41 -13.92 6.55
CA ARG A 176 24.56 -13.97 5.08
C ARG A 176 23.71 -12.94 4.35
N PHE A 177 22.51 -12.66 4.84
CA PHE A 177 21.60 -11.69 4.24
C PHE A 177 21.12 -10.70 5.29
N HIS A 178 20.87 -9.48 4.87
CA HIS A 178 20.16 -8.50 5.70
C HIS A 178 18.69 -8.89 5.73
N ASP A 179 18.00 -8.57 6.81
CA ASP A 179 16.56 -8.72 6.88
C ASP A 179 15.88 -7.57 7.66
N LEU A 180 14.56 -7.60 7.60
CA LEU A 180 13.66 -6.76 8.36
C LEU A 180 12.54 -7.64 8.89
N PHE A 181 12.16 -7.47 10.14
CA PHE A 181 10.96 -8.09 10.68
C PHE A 181 10.17 -7.10 11.52
N GLY A 182 8.94 -7.46 11.86
CA GLY A 182 8.13 -6.59 12.70
C GLY A 182 6.66 -6.97 12.73
N ARG A 183 5.84 -6.05 13.20
CA ARG A 183 4.39 -6.26 13.37
C ARG A 183 3.59 -5.02 12.98
N LEU A 184 2.48 -5.26 12.28
CA LEU A 184 1.46 -4.26 12.04
C LEU A 184 0.27 -4.47 12.97
N THR A 185 -0.06 -3.46 13.78
CA THR A 185 -1.20 -3.50 14.68
C THR A 185 -2.10 -2.28 14.54
N TYR A 186 -3.35 -2.42 14.98
CA TYR A 186 -4.29 -1.33 15.16
C TYR A 186 -5.03 -1.53 16.46
N ARG A 187 -4.97 -0.55 17.37
CA ARG A 187 -5.55 -0.63 18.73
C ARG A 187 -5.12 -1.91 19.46
N GLY A 188 -3.82 -2.22 19.41
CA GLY A 188 -3.21 -3.39 20.05
C GLY A 188 -3.56 -4.74 19.40
N ARG A 189 -4.28 -4.77 18.27
CA ARG A 189 -4.66 -6.01 17.59
C ARG A 189 -3.92 -6.17 16.25
N PRO A 190 -3.52 -7.39 15.88
CA PRO A 190 -2.92 -7.66 14.58
C PRO A 190 -3.77 -7.21 13.40
N VAL A 191 -3.09 -6.71 12.36
CA VAL A 191 -3.69 -6.42 11.05
C VAL A 191 -3.19 -7.46 10.06
N PHE A 192 -4.10 -8.20 9.44
CA PHE A 192 -3.77 -9.22 8.44
C PHE A 192 -4.97 -9.48 7.52
N GLY A 193 -4.70 -10.11 6.37
CA GLY A 193 -5.71 -10.62 5.44
C GLY A 193 -5.95 -12.12 5.58
N TYR A 194 -6.96 -12.62 4.87
CA TYR A 194 -7.33 -14.04 4.83
C TYR A 194 -6.94 -14.72 3.50
N SER A 195 -6.73 -13.94 2.44
CA SER A 195 -6.42 -14.49 1.13
C SER A 195 -5.56 -13.56 0.30
N THR A 196 -4.61 -14.16 -0.43
CA THR A 196 -3.76 -13.50 -1.42
C THR A 196 -3.78 -14.27 -2.73
N THR A 197 -3.37 -13.62 -3.83
CA THR A 197 -2.96 -14.34 -5.03
C THR A 197 -1.75 -15.23 -4.72
N ARG A 198 -1.40 -16.11 -5.66
CA ARG A 198 -0.16 -16.91 -5.56
C ARG A 198 1.13 -16.08 -5.46
N TYR A 199 1.06 -14.77 -5.71
CA TYR A 199 2.17 -13.82 -5.66
C TYR A 199 2.04 -12.81 -4.51
N GLY A 200 1.12 -13.03 -3.56
CA GLY A 200 1.02 -12.22 -2.34
C GLY A 200 0.13 -10.97 -2.44
N ALA A 201 -0.52 -10.71 -3.58
CA ALA A 201 -1.44 -9.57 -3.69
C ALA A 201 -2.75 -9.86 -2.92
N PRO A 202 -3.24 -8.97 -2.02
CA PRO A 202 -4.46 -9.19 -1.25
C PRO A 202 -5.72 -9.39 -2.12
N LEU A 203 -6.56 -10.36 -1.72
CA LEU A 203 -7.84 -10.66 -2.38
C LEU A 203 -9.06 -10.32 -1.52
N ASP A 204 -8.84 -9.81 -0.30
CA ASP A 204 -9.89 -9.43 0.64
C ASP A 204 -9.76 -7.97 1.10
N GLY A 205 -10.77 -7.51 1.87
CA GLY A 205 -10.82 -6.13 2.35
C GLY A 205 -9.92 -5.83 3.55
N PHE A 206 -9.31 -6.82 4.20
CA PHE A 206 -8.47 -6.66 5.39
C PHE A 206 -6.97 -6.64 5.08
N GLY A 207 -6.51 -7.49 4.15
CA GLY A 207 -5.12 -7.54 3.74
C GLY A 207 -4.62 -6.20 3.18
N ARG A 208 -3.39 -5.83 3.51
CA ARG A 208 -2.71 -4.62 3.02
C ARG A 208 -1.29 -5.00 2.63
N LEU A 209 -0.79 -4.34 1.59
CA LEU A 209 0.62 -4.41 1.25
C LEU A 209 1.40 -3.43 2.15
N LEU A 210 2.48 -3.92 2.72
CA LEU A 210 3.57 -3.15 3.28
C LEU A 210 4.56 -2.92 2.15
N TYR A 211 4.85 -1.65 1.87
CA TYR A 211 5.70 -1.24 0.77
C TYR A 211 7.07 -0.85 1.34
N LEU A 212 8.08 -1.66 1.05
CA LEU A 212 9.44 -1.45 1.51
C LEU A 212 10.22 -0.68 0.45
N ASP A 213 10.65 0.52 0.81
CA ASP A 213 11.59 1.32 0.04
C ASP A 213 12.98 1.30 0.71
N THR A 214 14.02 1.30 -0.10
CA THR A 214 15.44 1.32 0.29
C THR A 214 16.10 2.60 -0.24
N PHE A 215 16.95 3.24 0.57
CA PHE A 215 17.64 4.47 0.23
C PHE A 215 19.12 4.22 -0.06
N ASN A 216 19.63 4.75 -1.19
CA ASN A 216 21.03 4.61 -1.59
C ASN A 216 21.50 3.14 -1.54
N SER A 217 20.78 2.25 -2.22
CA SER A 217 21.13 0.85 -2.36
C SER A 217 21.81 0.58 -3.70
N ARG A 218 22.06 -0.71 -4.02
CA ARG A 218 22.51 -1.11 -5.36
C ARG A 218 21.56 -0.73 -6.50
N TYR A 219 20.34 -0.29 -6.20
CA TYR A 219 19.42 0.24 -7.20
C TYR A 219 19.75 1.68 -7.61
N GLY A 220 20.73 2.30 -6.96
CA GLY A 220 21.19 3.65 -7.23
C GLY A 220 20.79 4.63 -6.12
N PRO A 221 21.10 5.92 -6.33
CA PRO A 221 20.86 6.95 -5.33
C PRO A 221 19.36 7.22 -5.12
N GLY A 222 19.04 7.72 -3.93
CA GLY A 222 17.68 8.06 -3.52
C GLY A 222 16.85 6.87 -3.07
N TRP A 223 15.56 7.11 -2.85
CA TRP A 223 14.59 6.07 -2.49
C TRP A 223 14.19 5.24 -3.71
N ARG A 224 14.19 3.91 -3.55
CA ARG A 224 13.74 2.92 -4.54
C ARG A 224 12.86 1.88 -3.86
N ARG A 225 11.79 1.43 -4.52
CA ARG A 225 10.96 0.33 -4.02
C ARG A 225 11.74 -0.98 -4.07
N GLU A 226 12.00 -1.62 -2.93
CA GLU A 226 12.56 -2.96 -2.86
C GLU A 226 11.49 -4.00 -3.17
N ASN A 227 10.40 -3.98 -2.39
CA ASN A 227 9.35 -4.96 -2.52
C ASN A 227 8.03 -4.50 -1.89
N SER A 228 6.98 -5.29 -2.10
CA SER A 228 5.73 -5.20 -1.38
C SER A 228 5.27 -6.58 -0.90
N PHE A 229 4.78 -6.66 0.34
CA PHE A 229 4.40 -7.93 0.98
C PHE A 229 3.28 -7.72 1.98
N VAL A 230 2.68 -8.80 2.48
CA VAL A 230 1.57 -8.73 3.44
C VAL A 230 2.03 -9.12 4.85
N ALA A 231 1.33 -8.61 5.86
CA ALA A 231 1.44 -9.13 7.20
C ALA A 231 0.71 -10.48 7.31
N HIS A 232 1.30 -11.39 8.10
CA HIS A 232 0.89 -12.77 8.26
C HIS A 232 -0.36 -12.90 9.14
N ASN A 233 -1.23 -13.83 8.75
CA ASN A 233 -2.37 -14.24 9.54
C ASN A 233 -1.96 -15.36 10.52
N PRO A 234 -2.31 -15.29 11.82
CA PRO A 234 -3.15 -14.28 12.48
C PRO A 234 -2.35 -13.21 13.25
N THR A 235 -1.04 -13.19 13.11
CA THR A 235 -0.13 -12.49 14.02
C THR A 235 0.09 -11.03 13.68
N GLY A 236 -0.17 -10.63 12.43
CA GLY A 236 0.19 -9.32 11.90
C GLY A 236 1.71 -9.13 11.76
N MET A 237 2.48 -10.21 11.95
CA MET A 237 3.92 -10.21 11.77
C MET A 237 4.27 -10.10 10.29
N PHE A 238 5.44 -9.59 9.98
CA PHE A 238 6.06 -9.73 8.67
C PHE A 238 7.56 -9.90 8.87
N CYS A 239 8.19 -10.50 7.87
CA CYS A 239 9.64 -10.62 7.77
C CYS A 239 10.02 -10.57 6.30
N TYR A 240 11.17 -10.00 6.02
CA TYR A 240 11.65 -9.77 4.68
C TYR A 240 13.17 -9.87 4.66
N GLY A 241 13.69 -10.88 3.97
CA GLY A 241 15.12 -10.97 3.67
C GLY A 241 15.46 -10.27 2.36
N PHE A 242 16.55 -9.51 2.38
CA PHE A 242 17.11 -8.90 1.18
C PHE A 242 17.90 -9.95 0.40
N TYR A 243 17.32 -10.44 -0.70
CA TYR A 243 17.92 -11.48 -1.55
C TYR A 243 18.13 -11.02 -3.00
N PRO A 244 18.98 -11.70 -3.78
CA PRO A 244 18.91 -11.64 -5.23
C PRO A 244 17.61 -12.30 -5.75
N PHE A 245 16.81 -11.56 -6.51
CA PHE A 245 15.58 -12.03 -7.13
C PHE A 245 15.70 -12.07 -8.65
N ASN A 246 15.20 -13.16 -9.24
CA ASN A 246 15.00 -13.23 -10.69
C ASN A 246 13.65 -12.58 -11.03
N PRO A 247 13.62 -11.44 -11.76
CA PRO A 247 12.39 -10.73 -12.04
C PRO A 247 11.43 -11.51 -12.96
N THR A 248 11.91 -12.49 -13.72
CA THR A 248 11.06 -13.32 -14.60
C THR A 248 10.36 -14.45 -13.85
N LYS A 249 10.63 -14.59 -12.55
CA LYS A 249 10.04 -15.60 -11.65
C LYS A 249 9.24 -14.90 -10.56
N SER A 250 8.39 -15.67 -9.87
CA SER A 250 7.72 -15.23 -8.64
C SER A 250 6.77 -14.03 -8.76
N GLY A 251 6.36 -13.66 -9.97
CA GLY A 251 5.26 -12.70 -10.20
C GLY A 251 5.67 -11.22 -10.18
N TYR A 252 6.97 -10.90 -10.14
CA TYR A 252 7.44 -9.53 -10.26
C TYR A 252 7.09 -8.97 -11.65
N VAL A 253 6.48 -7.78 -11.66
CA VAL A 253 6.30 -7.04 -12.91
C VAL A 253 7.65 -6.41 -13.26
N HIS A 254 8.10 -6.57 -14.51
CA HIS A 254 9.37 -6.02 -14.98
C HIS A 254 9.24 -5.42 -16.39
N PRO A 255 10.15 -4.50 -16.78
CA PRO A 255 10.18 -3.99 -18.14
C PRO A 255 10.39 -5.09 -19.20
N PRO A 256 9.89 -4.92 -20.43
CA PRO A 256 10.19 -5.83 -21.53
C PRO A 256 11.69 -6.01 -21.73
N GLY A 257 12.12 -7.25 -22.00
CA GLY A 257 13.54 -7.60 -22.21
C GLY A 257 14.38 -7.72 -20.94
N GLN A 258 13.85 -7.33 -19.78
CA GLN A 258 14.56 -7.47 -18.52
C GLN A 258 14.59 -8.92 -18.02
N THR A 259 15.79 -9.50 -17.92
CA THR A 259 16.00 -10.87 -17.42
C THR A 259 17.05 -10.95 -16.31
N ALA A 260 17.84 -9.90 -16.12
CA ALA A 260 18.91 -9.88 -15.13
C ALA A 260 18.37 -9.94 -13.70
N VAL A 261 19.04 -10.74 -12.86
CA VAL A 261 18.80 -10.81 -11.41
C VAL A 261 18.97 -9.42 -10.79
N ARG A 262 18.09 -9.09 -9.85
CA ARG A 262 18.02 -7.82 -9.12
C ARG A 262 18.23 -8.07 -7.63
N GLY A 263 18.64 -7.06 -6.88
CA GLY A 263 18.84 -7.20 -5.43
C GLY A 263 20.12 -7.99 -5.09
N PRO A 264 20.44 -8.21 -3.81
CA PRO A 264 19.72 -7.70 -2.65
C PRO A 264 19.75 -6.17 -2.59
N GLY A 265 18.61 -5.52 -2.37
CA GLY A 265 18.51 -4.07 -2.34
C GLY A 265 18.70 -3.45 -0.95
N ASN A 266 19.46 -4.09 -0.06
CA ASN A 266 19.87 -3.46 1.20
C ASN A 266 20.62 -2.15 0.91
N GLY A 267 20.39 -1.14 1.73
CA GLY A 267 20.84 0.24 1.50
C GLY A 267 21.01 0.98 2.82
N ALA A 268 21.39 2.25 2.77
CA ALA A 268 21.74 3.01 3.97
C ALA A 268 20.55 3.27 4.91
N ARG A 269 19.32 3.28 4.39
CA ARG A 269 18.08 3.48 5.17
C ARG A 269 16.93 2.72 4.55
N TYR A 270 15.94 2.40 5.36
CA TYR A 270 14.71 1.77 4.92
C TYR A 270 13.50 2.61 5.29
N ARG A 271 12.43 2.50 4.48
CA ARG A 271 11.12 3.05 4.77
C ARG A 271 10.08 2.00 4.46
N ILE A 272 9.21 1.69 5.41
CA ILE A 272 8.02 0.90 5.15
C ILE A 272 6.82 1.85 5.20
N THR A 273 6.04 1.90 4.13
CA THR A 273 4.74 2.60 4.11
C THR A 273 3.64 1.55 3.97
N VAL A 274 2.58 1.69 4.75
CA VAL A 274 1.42 0.79 4.68
C VAL A 274 0.16 1.61 4.59
N GLU A 275 -0.72 1.17 3.70
CA GLU A 275 -2.07 1.66 3.64
C GLU A 275 -2.83 1.32 4.92
N GLY A 276 -3.49 2.32 5.52
CA GLY A 276 -4.18 2.12 6.79
C GLY A 276 -5.21 0.98 6.75
N PRO A 277 -5.36 0.18 7.83
CA PRO A 277 -6.44 -0.80 7.92
C PRO A 277 -7.80 -0.10 7.84
N GLY A 278 -8.72 -0.67 7.05
CA GLY A 278 -10.05 -0.09 6.86
C GLY A 278 -9.99 1.36 6.38
N LEU A 279 -10.33 2.30 7.27
CA LEU A 279 -10.43 3.73 6.97
C LEU A 279 -9.44 4.63 7.73
N THR A 280 -8.45 4.04 8.40
CA THR A 280 -7.43 4.79 9.12
C THR A 280 -6.41 5.41 8.15
N PRO A 281 -5.66 6.43 8.58
CA PRO A 281 -4.54 6.97 7.83
C PRO A 281 -3.48 5.94 7.47
N ASP A 282 -2.80 6.20 6.36
CA ASP A 282 -1.57 5.52 5.97
C ASP A 282 -0.47 5.89 6.96
N VAL A 283 0.38 4.94 7.30
CA VAL A 283 1.47 5.12 8.28
C VAL A 283 2.80 4.71 7.67
N THR A 284 3.88 5.29 8.20
CA THR A 284 5.24 4.95 7.79
C THR A 284 6.14 4.70 8.99
N TRP A 285 7.11 3.82 8.79
CA TRP A 285 8.30 3.70 9.61
C TRP A 285 9.52 4.02 8.75
N THR A 286 10.59 4.55 9.36
CA THR A 286 11.88 4.76 8.71
C THR A 286 12.98 4.42 9.69
N GLY A 287 13.96 3.63 9.26
CA GLY A 287 15.13 3.23 10.06
C GLY A 287 16.42 3.29 9.26
N ALA A 288 17.55 3.14 9.96
CA ALA A 288 18.84 2.90 9.33
C ALA A 288 18.85 1.50 8.69
N GLY A 289 19.66 1.32 7.66
CA GLY A 289 20.07 -0.01 7.23
C GLY A 289 21.30 -0.46 7.99
N LEU A 290 21.59 -1.75 7.90
CA LEU A 290 22.77 -2.35 8.50
C LEU A 290 23.95 -2.30 7.51
N HIS A 291 25.17 -2.38 8.04
CA HIS A 291 26.33 -2.78 7.26
C HIS A 291 26.32 -4.31 7.05
N ASP A 292 27.27 -4.83 6.27
CA ASP A 292 27.41 -6.28 6.13
C ASP A 292 27.94 -6.89 7.42
N TYR A 293 27.32 -7.97 7.87
CA TYR A 293 27.66 -8.65 9.11
C TYR A 293 29.13 -9.07 9.17
N ASP A 294 29.80 -8.78 10.29
CA ASP A 294 31.11 -9.32 10.61
C ASP A 294 31.07 -10.17 11.88
N SER A 295 31.18 -11.50 11.70
CA SER A 295 31.26 -12.48 12.81
C SER A 295 32.43 -12.25 13.79
N LYS A 296 33.43 -11.45 13.41
CA LYS A 296 34.57 -11.08 14.28
C LYS A 296 34.33 -9.78 15.02
N ASN A 297 33.31 -9.01 14.63
CA ASN A 297 32.90 -7.80 15.32
C ASN A 297 31.95 -8.16 16.47
N PRO A 298 32.36 -8.01 17.74
CA PRO A 298 31.52 -8.39 18.87
C PRO A 298 30.23 -7.56 18.95
N ALA A 299 30.19 -6.35 18.37
CA ALA A 299 28.97 -5.55 18.34
C ALA A 299 27.92 -6.14 17.39
N ASP A 300 28.34 -6.66 16.23
CA ASP A 300 27.44 -7.26 15.26
C ASP A 300 26.88 -8.58 15.80
N VAL A 301 27.73 -9.41 16.39
CA VAL A 301 27.32 -10.66 17.06
C VAL A 301 26.32 -10.38 18.19
N ALA A 302 26.59 -9.37 19.03
CA ALA A 302 25.67 -9.00 20.12
C ALA A 302 24.33 -8.46 19.59
N TYR A 303 24.36 -7.65 18.54
CA TYR A 303 23.16 -7.12 17.90
C TYR A 303 22.31 -8.24 17.29
N GLU A 304 22.91 -9.13 16.50
CA GLU A 304 22.24 -10.29 15.89
C GLU A 304 21.63 -11.20 16.96
N HIS A 305 22.33 -11.48 18.07
CA HIS A 305 21.74 -12.25 19.16
C HIS A 305 20.55 -11.54 19.83
N GLN A 306 20.61 -10.22 19.98
CA GLN A 306 19.53 -9.44 20.57
C GLN A 306 18.29 -9.45 19.67
N GLU A 307 18.46 -9.22 18.37
CA GLU A 307 17.36 -9.14 17.41
C GLU A 307 16.73 -10.52 17.15
N ASN A 308 17.54 -11.58 17.09
CA ASN A 308 17.04 -12.97 17.07
C ASN A 308 16.16 -13.28 18.28
N ALA A 309 16.59 -12.90 19.48
CA ALA A 309 15.81 -13.09 20.71
C ALA A 309 14.53 -12.26 20.70
N LEU A 310 14.57 -11.05 20.13
CA LEU A 310 13.39 -10.20 19.94
C LEU A 310 12.40 -10.84 18.96
N LEU A 311 12.86 -11.31 17.80
CA LEU A 311 12.04 -12.03 16.83
C LEU A 311 11.38 -13.26 17.47
N ASP A 312 12.13 -14.07 18.22
CA ASP A 312 11.60 -15.24 18.93
C ASP A 312 10.53 -14.86 19.97
N SER A 313 10.68 -13.71 20.64
CA SER A 313 9.66 -13.20 21.56
C SER A 313 8.39 -12.72 20.84
N MET A 314 8.51 -12.29 19.58
CA MET A 314 7.42 -11.75 18.78
C MET A 314 6.69 -12.80 17.95
N VAL A 315 7.39 -13.84 17.47
CA VAL A 315 6.88 -14.79 16.48
C VAL A 315 5.61 -15.49 16.94
N GLY A 316 5.53 -15.86 18.22
CA GLY A 316 4.38 -16.55 18.81
C GLY A 316 3.98 -17.78 17.98
N VAL A 317 2.78 -17.74 17.39
CA VAL A 317 2.24 -18.83 16.53
C VAL A 317 2.60 -18.70 15.04
N ASP A 318 3.30 -17.64 14.64
CA ASP A 318 3.75 -17.44 13.26
C ASP A 318 4.71 -18.56 12.86
N ARG A 319 4.61 -19.03 11.61
CA ARG A 319 5.40 -20.16 11.09
C ARG A 319 6.41 -19.73 10.03
N GLN A 320 6.34 -18.50 9.56
CA GLN A 320 7.11 -18.01 8.42
C GLN A 320 8.31 -17.16 8.87
N CYS A 321 8.15 -16.37 9.94
CA CYS A 321 9.23 -15.52 10.48
C CYS A 321 10.00 -16.21 11.60
N ARG A 322 10.79 -17.22 11.26
CA ARG A 322 11.55 -18.07 12.22
C ARG A 322 13.01 -18.28 11.85
N GLN A 323 13.48 -17.62 10.80
CA GLN A 323 14.84 -17.79 10.32
C GLN A 323 15.70 -16.69 10.93
N HIS A 324 16.87 -17.11 11.36
CA HIS A 324 18.01 -16.35 11.88
C HIS A 324 19.24 -16.75 11.07
#